data_AF-A0A3D1F1F4-F1
#
_entry.id   AF-A0A3D1F1F4-F1
#
_cell.length_a   1.000
_cell.length_b   1.000
_cell.length_c   1.000
_cell.angle_alpha   90.00
_cell.angle_beta   90.00
_cell.angle_gamma   90.00
#
_symmetry.space_group_name_H-M   'P 1'
#
loop_
_entity.id
_entity.type
_entity.pdbx_description
1 polymer ?
#
loop_
_entity_poly.entity_id
_entity_poly.type
_entity_poly.pdbx_seq_one_letter_code
_entity_poly.pdbx_strand_id
1 'polypeptide(L)'
;QFASDATWEKSTTSNNYYQNGGYWFMPAGWLTAVLYEFRPHQARAYLQRYLTALKQEDFRDGNSFAPWEWIFEDVRSENCPVFGPSVTLPYAILTGKA
;
A
#
# COMPACT_ATOMS: atom_id res chain seq x y z
N GLN A 1 -8.73 -10.77 6.21
CA GLN A 1 -10.03 -10.07 6.27
C GLN A 1 -9.75 -8.67 6.76
N PHE A 2 -10.10 -7.64 5.99
CA PHE A 2 -9.93 -6.25 6.43
C PHE A 2 -11.03 -5.89 7.43
N ALA A 3 -10.73 -5.03 8.40
CA ALA A 3 -11.69 -4.69 9.45
C ALA A 3 -12.76 -3.76 8.87
N SER A 4 -14.04 -4.04 9.12
CA SER A 4 -15.18 -3.27 8.58
C SER A 4 -15.29 -1.86 9.20
N ASP A 5 -14.50 -1.58 10.23
CA ASP A 5 -14.39 -0.29 10.92
C ASP A 5 -13.14 0.51 10.51
N ALA A 6 -12.36 0.05 9.51
CA ALA A 6 -11.16 0.72 9.04
C ALA A 6 -11.41 1.99 8.20
N THR A 7 -12.50 2.71 8.46
CA THR A 7 -12.93 3.92 7.72
C THR A 7 -12.82 5.15 8.61
N TRP A 8 -12.79 6.34 8.01
CA TRP A 8 -12.81 7.58 8.77
C TRP A 8 -14.17 7.75 9.47
N GLU A 9 -14.14 8.23 10.71
CA GLU A 9 -15.36 8.53 11.49
C GLU A 9 -16.30 9.52 10.76
N LYS A 10 -15.73 10.39 9.92
CA LYS A 10 -16.47 11.30 9.05
C LYS A 10 -15.76 11.49 7.72
N SER A 11 -16.45 11.25 6.62
CA SER A 11 -15.97 11.50 5.25
C SER A 11 -17.13 11.84 4.32
N THR A 12 -16.86 12.60 3.25
CA THR A 12 -17.80 12.78 2.14
C THR A 12 -17.81 11.60 1.18
N THR A 13 -16.84 10.70 1.31
CA THR A 13 -16.70 9.50 0.49
C THR A 13 -17.32 8.30 1.20
N SER A 14 -18.01 7.43 0.46
CA SER A 14 -18.61 6.21 1.00
C SER A 14 -17.57 5.31 1.70
N ASN A 15 -18.03 4.54 2.69
CA ASN A 15 -17.19 3.58 3.39
C ASN A 15 -16.57 2.57 2.41
N ASN A 16 -15.30 2.25 2.64
CA ASN A 16 -14.50 1.33 1.84
C ASN A 16 -14.40 1.72 0.36
N TYR A 17 -14.52 3.02 0.10
CA TYR A 17 -14.26 3.60 -1.22
C TYR A 17 -13.05 4.52 -1.13
N TYR A 18 -12.36 4.70 -2.25
CA TYR A 18 -11.16 5.52 -2.41
C TYR A 18 -11.09 6.72 -1.44
N GLN A 19 -10.03 6.80 -0.61
CA GLN A 19 -9.85 7.84 0.43
C GLN A 19 -10.72 7.72 1.69
N ASN A 20 -11.61 6.73 1.79
CA ASN A 20 -12.32 6.39 3.02
C ASN A 20 -12.33 4.87 3.27
N GLY A 21 -11.23 4.38 3.85
CA GLY A 21 -10.97 2.95 4.04
C GLY A 21 -9.76 2.48 3.22
N GLY A 22 -9.53 1.17 3.21
CA GLY A 22 -8.46 0.56 2.43
C GLY A 22 -7.04 0.93 2.86
N TYR A 23 -6.08 0.63 1.98
CA TYR A 23 -4.66 0.78 2.24
C TYR A 23 -3.98 1.48 1.08
N TRP A 24 -3.06 2.37 1.41
CA TRP A 24 -2.16 2.97 0.43
C TRP A 24 -0.81 2.26 0.43
N PHE A 25 -0.28 2.03 -0.76
CA PHE A 25 1.06 1.47 -0.93
C PHE A 25 2.14 2.53 -0.71
N MET A 26 1.89 3.78 -1.10
CA MET A 26 2.80 4.92 -0.96
C MET A 26 3.44 5.05 0.44
N PRO A 27 2.69 5.06 1.57
CA PRO A 27 3.26 5.22 2.91
C PRO A 27 3.97 3.96 3.45
N ALA A 28 4.06 2.87 2.67
CA ALA A 28 4.67 1.61 3.13
C ALA A 28 6.12 1.78 3.60
N GLY A 29 6.88 2.68 2.98
CA GLY A 29 8.24 3.02 3.40
C GLY A 29 8.30 3.60 4.81
N TRP A 30 7.49 4.62 5.09
CA TRP A 30 7.45 5.29 6.40
C TRP A 30 6.95 4.34 7.48
N LEU A 31 5.88 3.58 7.19
CA LEU A 31 5.37 2.60 8.14
C LEU A 31 6.43 1.53 8.45
N THR A 32 7.15 1.05 7.44
CA THR A 32 8.24 0.09 7.64
C THR A 32 9.36 0.68 8.50
N ALA A 33 9.79 1.91 8.21
CA ALA A 33 10.85 2.58 8.96
C ALA A 33 10.48 2.75 10.45
N VAL A 34 9.28 3.26 10.71
CA VAL A 34 8.73 3.43 12.06
C VAL A 34 8.60 2.08 12.77
N LEU A 35 7.98 1.07 12.14
CA LEU A 35 7.85 -0.26 12.73
C LEU A 35 9.20 -0.90 13.03
N TYR A 36 10.24 -0.62 12.24
CA TYR A 36 11.54 -1.23 12.44
C TYR A 36 12.18 -0.83 13.77
N GLU A 37 11.91 0.37 14.26
CA GLU A 37 12.45 0.88 15.54
C GLU A 37 11.95 0.10 16.76
N PHE A 38 10.69 -0.33 16.77
CA PHE A 38 10.07 -0.95 17.95
C PHE A 38 9.59 -2.40 17.74
N ARG A 39 9.46 -2.83 16.48
CA ARG A 39 8.83 -4.08 16.04
C ARG A 39 9.50 -4.64 14.76
N PRO A 40 10.83 -4.92 14.78
CA PRO A 40 11.60 -5.25 13.57
C PRO A 40 11.14 -6.53 12.87
N HIS A 41 10.62 -7.53 13.61
CA HIS A 41 10.06 -8.73 12.99
C HIS A 41 8.78 -8.43 12.22
N GLN A 42 7.88 -7.61 12.78
CA GLN A 42 6.66 -7.18 12.13
C GLN A 42 6.95 -6.28 10.94
N ALA A 43 7.94 -5.37 11.05
CA ALA A 43 8.39 -4.53 9.95
C ALA A 43 8.87 -5.36 8.74
N ARG A 44 9.71 -6.38 8.99
CA ARG A 44 10.16 -7.30 7.94
C ARG A 44 9.00 -8.09 7.31
N ALA A 45 8.09 -8.61 8.14
CA ALA A 45 6.93 -9.34 7.64
C ALA A 45 6.01 -8.43 6.79
N TYR A 46 5.80 -7.19 7.22
CA TYR A 46 5.04 -6.19 6.47
C TYR A 46 5.71 -5.89 5.11
N LEU A 47 7.02 -5.59 5.11
CA LEU A 47 7.76 -5.31 3.88
C LEU A 47 7.79 -6.51 2.93
N GLN A 48 7.92 -7.73 3.46
CA GLN A 48 7.84 -8.95 2.64
C GLN A 48 6.47 -9.09 1.97
N ARG A 49 5.37 -8.87 2.72
CA ARG A 49 4.02 -8.91 2.15
C ARG A 49 3.83 -7.84 1.07
N TYR A 50 4.34 -6.64 1.31
CA TYR A 50 4.33 -5.54 0.36
C TYR A 50 5.06 -5.91 -0.95
N LEU A 51 6.29 -6.40 -0.85
CA LEU A 51 7.09 -6.81 -2.02
C LEU A 51 6.49 -8.00 -2.76
N THR A 52 5.90 -8.95 -2.04
CA THR A 52 5.20 -10.08 -2.65
C THR A 52 4.00 -9.60 -3.46
N ALA A 53 3.18 -8.70 -2.92
CA ALA A 53 2.04 -8.14 -3.64
C ALA A 53 2.47 -7.42 -4.93
N LEU A 54 3.50 -6.57 -4.86
CA LEU A 54 4.05 -5.89 -6.04
C LEU A 54 4.54 -6.85 -7.14
N LYS A 55 5.13 -7.98 -6.76
CA LYS A 55 5.63 -8.99 -7.72
C LYS A 55 4.52 -9.84 -8.31
N GLN A 56 3.54 -10.23 -7.50
CA GLN A 56 2.40 -11.04 -7.96
C GLN A 56 1.50 -10.26 -8.92
N GLU A 57 1.44 -8.94 -8.74
CA GLU A 57 0.60 -8.04 -9.51
C GLU A 57 1.45 -7.19 -10.49
N ASP A 58 2.60 -7.69 -10.95
CA ASP A 58 3.49 -6.95 -11.86
C ASP A 58 2.80 -6.65 -13.19
N PHE A 59 2.64 -5.36 -13.51
CA PHE A 59 1.97 -4.94 -14.75
C PHE A 59 2.69 -5.40 -16.02
N ARG A 60 3.98 -5.74 -15.94
CA ARG A 60 4.76 -6.22 -17.09
C ARG A 60 4.35 -7.62 -17.54
N ASP A 61 3.65 -8.37 -16.69
CA ASP A 61 3.11 -9.69 -17.02
C ASP A 61 1.80 -9.60 -17.84
N GLY A 62 1.31 -8.38 -18.12
CA GLY A 62 0.17 -8.11 -19.00
C GLY A 62 -1.22 -8.40 -18.40
N ASN A 63 -1.28 -9.00 -17.22
CA ASN A 63 -2.53 -9.40 -16.53
C ASN A 63 -2.82 -8.58 -15.28
N SER A 64 -2.03 -7.54 -15.00
CA SER A 64 -2.16 -6.73 -13.80
C SER A 64 -1.84 -5.27 -14.09
N PHE A 65 -2.19 -4.38 -13.17
CA PHE A 65 -1.88 -2.95 -13.26
C PHE A 65 -1.25 -2.37 -11.98
N ALA A 66 -0.62 -3.20 -11.14
CA ALA A 66 0.16 -2.68 -10.02
C ALA A 66 1.49 -2.07 -10.49
N PRO A 67 2.14 -1.19 -9.70
CA PRO A 67 1.79 -0.79 -8.34
C PRO A 67 0.49 0.02 -8.27
N TRP A 68 -0.35 -0.26 -7.27
CA TRP A 68 -1.59 0.49 -7.04
C TRP A 68 -1.33 1.67 -6.11
N GLU A 69 -2.09 2.75 -6.25
CA GLU A 69 -2.13 3.82 -5.24
C GLU A 69 -2.83 3.34 -3.95
N TRP A 70 -4.02 2.74 -4.13
CA TRP A 70 -4.94 2.36 -3.08
C TRP A 70 -5.57 1.00 -3.36
N ILE A 71 -5.75 0.19 -2.31
CA ILE A 71 -6.38 -1.14 -2.36
C ILE A 71 -7.39 -1.33 -1.23
N PHE A 72 -8.47 -2.06 -1.50
CA PHE A 72 -9.40 -2.56 -0.48
C PHE A 72 -9.98 -3.90 -0.93
N GLU A 73 -9.76 -4.98 -0.16
CA GLU A 73 -10.22 -6.33 -0.54
C GLU A 73 -9.81 -6.71 -1.97
N ASP A 74 -10.78 -7.04 -2.83
CA ASP A 74 -10.59 -7.31 -4.26
C ASP A 74 -10.77 -6.06 -5.13
N VAL A 75 -11.16 -4.94 -4.51
CA VAL A 75 -11.25 -3.64 -5.17
C VAL A 75 -9.85 -3.04 -5.24
N ARG A 76 -9.39 -2.85 -6.47
CA ARG A 76 -8.21 -2.05 -6.77
C ARG A 76 -8.67 -0.68 -7.22
N SER A 77 -7.92 0.37 -6.86
CA SER A 77 -8.19 1.71 -7.38
C SER A 77 -7.93 1.73 -8.89
N GLU A 78 -8.97 1.52 -9.69
CA GLU A 78 -8.95 1.75 -11.14
C GLU A 78 -8.53 3.18 -11.51
N ASN A 79 -8.63 4.11 -10.56
CA ASN A 79 -8.31 5.51 -10.76
C ASN A 79 -6.80 5.78 -10.93
N CYS A 80 -5.93 4.88 -10.45
CA CYS A 80 -4.46 5.05 -10.49
C CYS A 80 -3.72 3.71 -10.61
N PRO A 81 -3.87 2.97 -11.72
CA PRO A 81 -2.99 1.87 -12.06
C PRO A 81 -1.56 2.37 -12.31
N VAL A 82 -0.57 1.50 -12.04
CA VAL A 82 0.86 1.77 -12.27
C VAL A 82 1.33 3.07 -11.58
N PHE A 83 0.89 3.27 -10.34
CA PHE A 83 1.19 4.45 -9.54
C PHE A 83 2.64 4.44 -9.03
N GLY A 84 3.53 5.11 -9.76
CA GLY A 84 4.96 5.19 -9.47
C GLY A 84 5.35 5.50 -8.02
N PRO A 85 4.70 6.45 -7.32
CA PRO A 85 5.03 6.78 -5.92
C PRO A 85 4.95 5.60 -4.95
N SER A 86 4.11 4.60 -5.25
CA SER A 86 4.07 3.37 -4.47
C SER A 86 5.42 2.62 -4.50
N VAL A 87 6.23 2.73 -5.56
CA VAL A 87 7.57 2.12 -5.58
C VAL A 87 8.65 3.10 -5.16
N THR A 88 8.62 4.32 -5.70
CA THR A 88 9.71 5.28 -5.54
C THR A 88 9.83 5.83 -4.12
N LEU A 89 8.70 6.11 -3.46
CA LEU A 89 8.73 6.68 -2.12
C LEU A 89 9.21 5.66 -1.08
N PRO A 90 8.71 4.40 -1.04
CA PRO A 90 9.28 3.39 -0.16
C PRO A 90 10.76 3.11 -0.42
N TYR A 91 11.19 3.09 -1.69
CA TYR A 91 12.60 2.95 -2.02
C TYR A 91 13.45 4.10 -1.45
N ALA A 92 13.02 5.35 -1.65
CA ALA A 92 13.74 6.52 -1.15
C ALA A 92 13.87 6.48 0.38
N ILE A 93 12.78 6.19 1.09
CA ILE A 93 12.76 6.11 2.56
C ILE A 93 13.69 5.00 3.07
N LEU A 94 13.55 3.79 2.53
CA LEU A 94 14.31 2.62 3.01
C LEU A 94 15.80 2.67 2.65
N THR A 95 16.19 3.49 1.67
CA THR A 95 17.59 3.68 1.28
C THR A 95 18.20 4.99 1.79
N GLY A 96 17.46 5.81 2.54
CA GLY A 96 17.92 7.10 3.04
C GLY A 96 18.16 8.14 1.93
N LYS A 97 17.42 8.02 0.81
CA LYS A 97 17.46 8.92 -0.35
C LYS A 97 16.22 9.82 -0.46
N ALA A 98 15.40 9.85 0.58
CA ALA A 98 14.22 10.70 0.69
C ALA A 98 14.59 12.08 1.25
#